data_AF-A0A1Q2M8V8-F1
#
_entry.id   AF-A0A1Q2M8V8-F1
#
_cell.length_a   1.000
_cell.length_b   1.000
_cell.length_c   1.000
_cell.angle_alpha   90.00
_cell.angle_beta   90.00
_cell.angle_gamma   90.00
#
_symmetry.space_group_name_H-M   'P 1'
#
loop_
_entity.id
_entity.type
_entity.pdbx_description
1 polymer ?
#
loop_
_entity_poly.entity_id
_entity_poly.type
_entity_poly.pdbx_seq_one_letter_code
_entity_poly.pdbx_strand_id
1 'polypeptide(L)'
;MGESLWPQLRLEAESLAELAERYREVYLKTYVKDEEGNQRTFTDWNGYTYRFAARQFDHAFSKASNYRAGTGVHDGGWCRKRLRRILWIREVLALSAGTVQRYSQVRQNMRGKNVKRRTLVVLEEKYVVVFDDPKKPGQPFHFVTAFPADETYLSKVIRQKSCHLETKKAQPSAAPSKEKCPSLIGD
;
A
#
# COMPACT_ATOMS: atom_id res chain seq x y z
N MET A 1 23.25 -5.53 5.87
CA MET A 1 21.85 -5.53 5.38
C MET A 1 21.09 -4.58 6.30
N GLY A 2 20.64 -3.44 5.79
CA GLY A 2 19.87 -2.48 6.59
C GLY A 2 18.56 -3.11 7.05
N GLU A 3 18.13 -2.77 8.26
CA GLU A 3 16.78 -3.11 8.74
C GLU A 3 15.74 -2.52 7.79
N SER A 4 14.66 -3.25 7.55
CA SER A 4 13.56 -2.75 6.71
C SER A 4 12.90 -1.54 7.38
N LEU A 5 12.43 -0.58 6.58
CA LEU A 5 11.79 0.65 7.08
C LEU A 5 10.62 0.37 8.03
N TRP A 6 9.88 -0.72 7.77
CA TRP A 6 8.76 -1.14 8.59
C TRP A 6 8.85 -2.63 8.93
N PRO A 7 8.31 -3.05 10.09
CA PRO A 7 8.29 -4.45 10.45
C PRO A 7 7.42 -5.27 9.49
N GLN A 8 7.83 -6.51 9.23
CA GLN A 8 7.03 -7.48 8.51
C GLN A 8 6.09 -8.19 9.47
N LEU A 9 4.80 -8.27 9.14
CA LEU A 9 3.84 -9.09 9.87
C LEU A 9 4.15 -10.56 9.60
N ARG A 10 4.43 -11.34 10.64
CA ARG A 10 4.72 -12.78 10.54
C ARG A 10 3.69 -13.55 11.34
N LEU A 11 2.63 -13.99 10.66
CA LEU A 11 1.65 -14.91 11.21
C LEU A 11 2.12 -16.36 11.02
N GLU A 12 1.72 -17.21 11.96
CA GLU A 12 1.91 -18.66 11.93
C GLU A 12 0.57 -19.34 11.65
N ALA A 13 0.59 -20.45 10.93
CA ALA A 13 -0.56 -21.29 10.61
C ALA A 13 -0.06 -22.65 10.11
N GLU A 14 -0.90 -23.68 10.21
CA GLU A 14 -0.53 -25.06 9.85
C GLU A 14 -0.59 -25.30 8.35
N SER A 15 -1.34 -24.47 7.61
CA SER A 15 -1.42 -24.53 6.15
C SER A 15 -1.30 -23.15 5.50
N LEU A 16 -0.95 -23.12 4.20
CA LEU A 16 -0.90 -21.88 3.43
C LEU A 16 -2.29 -21.24 3.26
N ALA A 17 -3.34 -22.05 3.20
CA ALA A 17 -4.71 -21.57 3.07
C ALA A 17 -5.16 -20.88 4.36
N GLU A 18 -4.96 -21.53 5.51
CA GLU A 18 -5.24 -20.95 6.82
C GLU A 18 -4.41 -19.68 7.05
N LEU A 19 -3.12 -19.71 6.68
CA LEU A 19 -2.27 -18.52 6.75
C LEU A 19 -2.87 -17.34 5.97
N ALA A 20 -3.36 -17.58 4.76
CA ALA A 20 -3.93 -16.55 3.92
C ALA A 20 -5.22 -15.98 4.50
N GLU A 21 -6.08 -16.81 5.10
CA GLU A 21 -7.29 -16.35 5.77
C GLU A 21 -6.97 -15.49 7.00
N ARG A 22 -5.96 -15.85 7.81
CA ARG A 22 -5.49 -14.98 8.91
C ARG A 22 -5.01 -13.61 8.39
N TYR A 23 -4.30 -13.57 7.25
CA TYR A 23 -3.94 -12.29 6.62
C TYR A 23 -5.15 -11.55 6.03
N ARG A 24 -6.16 -12.27 5.54
CA ARG A 24 -7.41 -11.67 5.04
C ARG A 24 -8.15 -10.97 6.17
N GLU A 25 -8.24 -11.57 7.34
CA GLU A 25 -8.83 -10.95 8.53
C GLU A 25 -8.11 -9.65 8.89
N VAL A 26 -6.77 -9.69 8.94
CA VAL A 26 -5.95 -8.49 9.15
C VAL A 26 -6.24 -7.44 8.08
N TYR A 27 -6.36 -7.82 6.82
CA TYR A 27 -6.69 -6.90 5.73
C TYR A 27 -8.06 -6.24 5.95
N LEU A 28 -9.08 -7.03 6.25
CA LEU A 28 -10.45 -6.54 6.43
C LEU A 28 -10.54 -5.58 7.61
N LYS A 29 -9.96 -5.95 8.76
CA LYS A 29 -9.93 -5.13 9.97
C LYS A 29 -9.09 -3.86 9.82
N THR A 30 -7.97 -3.95 9.11
CA THR A 30 -7.06 -2.81 8.96
C THR A 30 -7.56 -1.83 7.91
N TYR A 31 -8.03 -2.32 6.76
CA TYR A 31 -8.22 -1.51 5.56
C TYR A 31 -9.66 -1.35 5.10
N VAL A 32 -10.55 -2.31 5.38
CA VAL A 32 -11.87 -2.34 4.75
C VAL A 32 -12.96 -1.80 5.68
N LYS A 33 -13.01 -2.28 6.92
CA LYS A 33 -14.03 -1.90 7.89
C LYS A 33 -13.42 -1.36 9.18
N ASP A 34 -14.05 -0.36 9.78
CA ASP A 34 -13.73 0.08 11.14
C ASP A 34 -14.43 -0.78 12.20
N GLU A 35 -14.28 -0.40 13.46
CA GLU A 35 -14.82 -1.14 14.61
C GLU A 35 -16.35 -1.12 14.64
N GLU A 36 -16.97 -0.11 14.02
CA GLU A 36 -18.42 0.03 13.87
C GLU A 36 -18.94 -0.65 12.59
N GLY A 37 -18.04 -1.21 11.77
CA GLY A 37 -18.38 -1.88 10.52
C GLY A 37 -18.51 -0.94 9.31
N ASN A 38 -18.23 0.37 9.47
CA ASN A 38 -18.26 1.34 8.40
C ASN A 38 -17.03 1.21 7.49
N GLN A 39 -17.14 1.70 6.25
CA GLN A 39 -16.05 1.61 5.29
C GLN A 39 -14.92 2.59 5.64
N ARG A 40 -13.71 2.07 5.89
CA ARG A 40 -12.53 2.90 6.16
C ARG A 40 -12.12 3.70 4.93
N THR A 41 -11.68 4.93 5.18
CA THR A 41 -11.05 5.80 4.19
C THR A 41 -9.72 6.30 4.76
N PHE A 42 -8.68 6.30 3.95
CA PHE A 42 -7.34 6.78 4.32
C PHE A 42 -7.05 8.06 3.56
N THR A 43 -6.26 8.95 4.15
CA THR A 43 -5.87 10.21 3.50
C THR A 43 -4.36 10.27 3.40
N ASP A 44 -3.82 10.59 2.22
CA ASP A 44 -2.38 10.82 2.08
C ASP A 44 -1.98 12.24 2.49
N TRP A 45 -0.67 12.51 2.48
CA TRP A 45 -0.08 13.81 2.80
C TRP A 45 -0.50 14.95 1.86
N ASN A 46 -1.18 14.66 0.75
CA ASN A 46 -1.71 15.64 -0.19
C ASN A 46 -3.24 15.81 -0.06
N GLY A 47 -3.88 15.18 0.93
CA GLY A 47 -5.32 15.24 1.14
C GLY A 47 -6.13 14.33 0.22
N TYR A 48 -5.50 13.44 -0.56
CA TYR A 48 -6.23 12.48 -1.38
C TYR A 48 -6.75 11.33 -0.54
N THR A 49 -7.99 10.94 -0.77
CA THR A 49 -8.63 9.84 -0.05
C THR A 49 -8.50 8.49 -0.77
N TYR A 50 -8.34 7.40 -0.03
CA TYR A 50 -8.12 6.04 -0.53
C TYR A 50 -9.06 5.05 0.13
N ARG A 51 -9.56 4.09 -0.64
CA ARG A 51 -10.44 3.02 -0.17
C ARG A 51 -9.98 1.65 -0.63
N PHE A 52 -10.34 0.67 0.19
CA PHE A 52 -10.02 -0.74 -0.01
C PHE A 52 -11.33 -1.54 -0.07
N ALA A 53 -11.30 -2.66 -0.79
CA ALA A 53 -12.44 -3.54 -0.95
C ALA A 53 -12.04 -4.97 -0.60
N ALA A 54 -12.91 -5.70 0.11
CA ALA A 54 -12.65 -7.08 0.55
C ALA A 54 -12.18 -7.98 -0.61
N ARG A 55 -12.87 -7.92 -1.75
CA ARG A 55 -12.56 -8.69 -2.97
C ARG A 55 -11.18 -8.42 -3.56
N GLN A 56 -10.52 -7.33 -3.17
CA GLN A 56 -9.21 -6.98 -3.72
C GLN A 56 -8.08 -7.78 -3.08
N PHE A 57 -8.31 -8.40 -1.92
CA PHE A 57 -7.30 -9.18 -1.21
C PHE A 57 -6.72 -10.29 -2.09
N ASP A 58 -7.59 -11.11 -2.69
CA ASP A 58 -7.19 -12.25 -3.53
C ASP A 58 -6.32 -11.79 -4.70
N HIS A 59 -6.72 -10.71 -5.37
CA HIS A 59 -5.96 -10.11 -6.47
C HIS A 59 -4.62 -9.51 -6.03
N ALA A 60 -4.58 -8.87 -4.87
CA ALA A 60 -3.39 -8.17 -4.42
C ALA A 60 -2.30 -9.14 -3.92
N PHE A 61 -2.67 -10.23 -3.25
CA PHE A 61 -1.74 -11.05 -2.47
C PHE A 61 -1.47 -12.46 -3.02
N SER A 62 -2.18 -12.89 -4.06
CA SER A 62 -1.85 -14.10 -4.80
C SER A 62 -0.69 -13.89 -5.78
N LYS A 63 -0.05 -14.99 -6.20
CA LYS A 63 0.81 -15.04 -7.38
C LYS A 63 -0.09 -15.30 -8.59
N ALA A 64 -0.04 -14.39 -9.55
CA ALA A 64 -0.62 -14.63 -10.87
C ALA A 64 0.53 -14.70 -11.87
N SER A 65 0.57 -15.74 -12.71
CA SER A 65 1.55 -15.88 -13.80
C SER A 65 1.54 -14.67 -14.74
N ASN A 66 0.39 -13.99 -14.85
CA ASN A 66 0.18 -12.83 -15.71
C ASN A 66 -0.27 -11.58 -14.93
N TYR A 67 0.54 -11.14 -13.96
CA TYR A 67 0.32 -9.84 -13.29
C TYR A 67 0.17 -8.65 -14.26
N ARG A 68 0.63 -8.79 -15.52
CA ARG A 68 0.50 -7.80 -16.59
C ARG A 68 -0.89 -7.74 -17.24
N ALA A 69 -1.63 -8.85 -17.25
CA ALA A 69 -2.90 -8.98 -17.96
C ALA A 69 -4.14 -8.88 -17.05
N GLY A 70 -3.96 -8.93 -15.72
CA GLY A 70 -5.06 -8.77 -14.76
C GLY A 70 -6.08 -9.92 -14.76
N THR A 71 -5.77 -11.05 -15.41
CA THR A 71 -6.71 -12.15 -15.76
C THR A 71 -7.32 -12.95 -14.61
N GLY A 72 -7.06 -12.59 -13.35
CA GLY A 72 -7.68 -13.29 -12.21
C GLY A 72 -7.37 -14.79 -12.14
N VAL A 73 -6.44 -15.28 -12.96
CA VAL A 73 -5.96 -16.66 -12.90
C VAL A 73 -4.92 -16.72 -11.78
N HIS A 74 -5.36 -17.25 -10.65
CA HIS A 74 -4.60 -17.43 -9.41
C HIS A 74 -3.91 -18.81 -9.41
N ASP A 75 -3.04 -19.04 -10.40
CA ASP A 75 -2.39 -20.33 -10.65
C ASP A 75 -1.10 -20.56 -9.82
N GLY A 76 -0.55 -19.52 -9.18
CA GLY A 76 0.71 -19.61 -8.43
C GLY A 76 0.59 -19.69 -6.89
N GLY A 77 -0.62 -19.74 -6.34
CA GLY A 77 -0.88 -19.74 -4.90
C GLY A 77 -0.56 -18.39 -4.21
N TRP A 78 -0.44 -18.38 -2.88
CA TRP A 78 -0.25 -17.15 -2.10
C TRP A 78 1.19 -16.62 -2.08
N CYS A 79 1.37 -15.30 -2.20
CA CYS A 79 2.69 -14.68 -2.15
C CYS A 79 3.06 -14.24 -0.73
N ARG A 80 3.80 -15.09 -0.01
CA ARG A 80 4.29 -14.80 1.37
C ARG A 80 4.98 -13.44 1.50
N LYS A 81 5.77 -13.02 0.50
CA LYS A 81 6.47 -11.72 0.50
C LYS A 81 5.51 -10.52 0.50
N ARG A 82 4.34 -10.65 -0.15
CA ARG A 82 3.31 -9.60 -0.19
C ARG A 82 2.49 -9.62 1.10
N LEU A 83 2.06 -10.81 1.54
CA LEU A 83 1.30 -10.99 2.78
C LEU A 83 2.02 -10.40 4.00
N ARG A 84 3.31 -10.69 4.15
CA ARG A 84 4.12 -10.16 5.26
C ARG A 84 4.23 -8.64 5.29
N ARG A 85 4.02 -7.97 4.16
CA ARG A 85 4.08 -6.51 4.01
C ARG A 85 2.70 -5.87 3.97
N ILE A 86 1.65 -6.61 4.37
CA ILE A 86 0.28 -6.12 4.27
C ILE A 86 0.07 -4.80 5.02
N LEU A 87 0.71 -4.61 6.17
CA LEU A 87 0.63 -3.39 6.96
C LEU A 87 1.44 -2.23 6.38
N TRP A 88 2.36 -2.48 5.44
CA TRP A 88 3.17 -1.40 4.86
C TRP A 88 2.31 -0.44 4.03
N ILE A 89 1.17 -0.89 3.50
CA ILE A 89 0.32 -0.04 2.66
C ILE A 89 -0.18 1.19 3.44
N ARG A 90 -0.62 1.04 4.69
CA ARG A 90 -1.02 2.19 5.53
C ARG A 90 0.17 3.09 5.85
N GLU A 91 1.34 2.52 6.07
CA GLU A 91 2.56 3.26 6.39
C GLU A 91 3.02 4.11 5.19
N VAL A 92 2.89 3.57 3.99
CA VAL A 92 3.12 4.29 2.73
C VAL A 92 2.15 5.46 2.60
N LEU A 93 0.85 5.26 2.85
CA LEU A 93 -0.15 6.33 2.77
C LEU A 93 0.08 7.42 3.82
N ALA A 94 0.51 7.04 5.02
CA ALA A 94 0.86 7.95 6.10
C ALA A 94 2.21 8.65 5.89
N LEU A 95 3.01 8.21 4.92
CA LEU A 95 4.41 8.63 4.71
C LEU A 95 5.21 8.57 6.02
N SER A 96 5.08 7.46 6.76
CA SER A 96 5.68 7.36 8.11
C SER A 96 7.19 7.17 8.09
N ALA A 97 7.76 6.65 6.99
CA ALA A 97 9.20 6.49 6.81
C ALA A 97 9.60 6.46 5.31
N GLY A 98 10.89 6.71 5.06
CA GLY A 98 11.52 6.57 3.74
C GLY A 98 11.14 7.66 2.74
N THR A 99 11.33 7.33 1.46
CA THR A 99 11.09 8.24 0.33
C THR A 99 10.09 7.62 -0.63
N VAL A 100 8.96 8.30 -0.83
CA VAL A 100 7.89 7.85 -1.73
C VAL A 100 7.88 8.69 -3.00
N GLN A 101 7.96 8.02 -4.14
CA GLN A 101 7.73 8.60 -5.45
C GLN A 101 6.31 8.28 -5.93
N ARG A 102 5.62 9.31 -6.43
CA ARG A 102 4.28 9.19 -7.00
C ARG A 102 4.34 9.27 -8.52
N TYR A 103 3.67 8.32 -9.15
CA TYR A 103 3.55 8.22 -10.60
C TYR A 103 2.08 8.13 -11.02
N SER A 104 1.80 8.61 -12.23
CA SER A 104 0.53 8.41 -12.92
C SER A 104 0.75 7.62 -14.21
N GLN A 105 -0.10 6.62 -14.46
CA GLN A 105 -0.07 5.80 -15.66
C GLN A 105 -1.48 5.56 -16.19
N VAL A 106 -1.65 5.60 -17.51
CA VAL A 106 -2.89 5.12 -18.14
C VAL A 106 -2.65 3.69 -18.63
N ARG A 107 -3.53 2.76 -18.28
CA ARG A 107 -3.50 1.38 -18.78
C ARG A 107 -4.88 0.95 -19.25
N GLN A 108 -4.91 0.13 -20.29
CA GLN A 108 -6.11 -0.61 -20.62
C GLN A 108 -6.38 -1.67 -19.55
N ASN A 109 -7.62 -1.72 -19.08
CA ASN A 109 -8.11 -2.83 -18.28
C ASN A 109 -8.49 -4.02 -19.18
N MET A 110 -8.91 -5.11 -18.57
CA MET A 110 -9.32 -6.34 -19.28
C MET A 110 -10.48 -6.15 -20.26
N ARG A 111 -11.27 -5.09 -20.07
CA ARG A 111 -12.40 -4.74 -20.94
C ARG A 111 -11.99 -3.74 -22.04
N GLY A 112 -10.68 -3.57 -22.26
CA GLY A 112 -10.11 -2.64 -23.25
C GLY A 112 -10.21 -1.16 -22.87
N LYS A 113 -10.76 -0.82 -21.70
CA LYS A 113 -10.97 0.57 -21.30
C LYS A 113 -9.71 1.15 -20.67
N ASN A 114 -9.32 2.35 -21.11
CA ASN A 114 -8.28 3.14 -20.48
C ASN A 114 -8.68 3.53 -19.05
N VAL A 115 -7.91 3.07 -18.08
CA VAL A 115 -8.02 3.41 -16.66
C VAL A 115 -6.75 4.13 -16.24
N LYS A 116 -6.92 5.29 -15.63
CA LYS A 116 -5.81 6.03 -15.03
C LYS A 116 -5.50 5.43 -13.67
N ARG A 117 -4.22 5.25 -13.40
CA ARG A 117 -3.69 4.62 -12.19
C ARG A 117 -2.68 5.54 -11.53
N ARG A 118 -2.71 5.51 -10.21
CA ARG A 118 -1.72 6.12 -9.34
C ARG A 118 -0.84 5.03 -8.75
N THR A 119 0.46 5.22 -8.88
CA THR A 119 1.46 4.29 -8.32
C THR A 119 2.33 5.03 -7.32
N LEU A 120 2.46 4.48 -6.13
CA LEU A 120 3.39 4.93 -5.10
C LEU A 120 4.56 3.95 -5.02
N VAL A 121 5.77 4.46 -5.03
CA VAL A 121 7.01 3.66 -4.98
C VAL A 121 7.85 4.11 -3.79
N VAL A 122 8.09 3.22 -2.84
CA VAL A 122 9.06 3.41 -1.75
C VAL A 122 10.44 3.05 -2.29
N LEU A 123 11.35 4.02 -2.36
CA LEU A 123 12.63 3.86 -3.03
C LEU A 123 13.54 2.85 -2.32
N GLU A 124 13.64 2.97 -1.01
CA GLU A 124 14.55 2.18 -0.17
C GLU A 124 14.16 0.70 -0.16
N GLU A 125 12.85 0.43 -0.15
CA GLU A 125 12.28 -0.93 -0.09
C GLU A 125 11.96 -1.52 -1.46
N LYS A 126 12.06 -0.71 -2.53
CA LYS A 126 11.56 -1.03 -3.87
C LYS A 126 10.12 -1.54 -3.83
N TYR A 127 9.30 -0.95 -2.96
CA TYR A 127 7.94 -1.40 -2.70
C TYR A 127 6.94 -0.55 -3.48
N VAL A 128 6.05 -1.20 -4.21
CA VAL A 128 5.09 -0.57 -5.12
C VAL A 128 3.69 -0.76 -4.59
N VAL A 129 2.90 0.32 -4.55
CA VAL A 129 1.47 0.31 -4.23
C VAL A 129 0.70 0.97 -5.37
N VAL A 130 -0.34 0.31 -5.87
CA VAL A 130 -1.11 0.75 -7.04
C VAL A 130 -2.56 0.98 -6.68
N PHE A 131 -3.09 2.09 -7.16
CA PHE A 131 -4.49 2.49 -7.04
C PHE A 131 -5.06 2.86 -8.41
N ASP A 132 -6.35 2.60 -8.63
CA ASP A 132 -7.11 3.18 -9.74
C ASP A 132 -7.60 4.58 -9.35
N ASP A 133 -7.51 5.53 -10.29
CA ASP A 133 -8.03 6.89 -10.12
C ASP A 133 -9.56 6.86 -9.96
N PRO A 134 -10.12 7.80 -9.18
CA PRO A 134 -11.56 7.91 -9.02
C PRO A 134 -12.24 8.23 -10.36
N LYS A 135 -13.41 7.64 -10.58
CA LYS A 135 -14.21 7.90 -11.80
C LYS A 135 -14.84 9.29 -11.81
N LYS A 136 -15.04 9.89 -10.64
CA LYS A 136 -15.63 11.22 -10.43
C LYS A 136 -14.73 12.05 -9.50
N PRO A 137 -14.62 13.37 -9.69
CA PRO A 137 -13.94 14.25 -8.74
C PRO A 137 -14.52 14.08 -7.32
N GLY A 138 -13.66 14.18 -6.31
CA GLY A 138 -14.04 14.05 -4.90
C GLY A 138 -14.27 12.61 -4.42
N GLN A 139 -14.18 11.60 -5.30
CA GLN A 139 -14.23 10.20 -4.88
C GLN A 139 -12.84 9.67 -4.50
N PRO A 140 -12.78 8.63 -3.66
CA PRO A 140 -11.51 8.04 -3.26
C PRO A 140 -10.87 7.20 -4.37
N PHE A 141 -9.53 7.14 -4.34
CA PHE A 141 -8.73 6.20 -5.10
C PHE A 141 -8.99 4.77 -4.60
N HIS A 142 -9.01 3.81 -5.51
CA HIS A 142 -9.33 2.42 -5.15
C HIS A 142 -8.07 1.57 -5.21
N PHE A 143 -7.78 0.84 -4.13
CA PHE A 143 -6.64 -0.06 -4.07
C PHE A 143 -6.72 -1.15 -5.14
N VAL A 144 -5.58 -1.44 -5.77
CA VAL A 144 -5.44 -2.51 -6.78
C VAL A 144 -4.47 -3.59 -6.28
N THR A 145 -3.23 -3.23 -5.97
CA THR A 145 -2.23 -4.22 -5.55
C THR A 145 -1.04 -3.55 -4.85
N ALA A 146 -0.29 -4.34 -4.09
CA ALA A 146 0.98 -3.89 -3.53
C ALA A 146 2.01 -5.03 -3.53
N PHE A 147 3.25 -4.73 -3.88
CA PHE A 147 4.30 -5.74 -4.01
C PHE A 147 5.73 -5.17 -3.98
N PRO A 148 6.71 -5.95 -3.49
CA PRO A 148 8.11 -5.63 -3.72
C PRO A 148 8.46 -5.85 -5.20
N ALA A 149 9.17 -4.90 -5.79
CA ALA A 149 9.62 -4.90 -7.18
C ALA A 149 11.16 -4.97 -7.26
N ASP A 150 11.67 -5.35 -8.41
CA ASP A 150 13.09 -5.26 -8.73
C ASP A 150 13.41 -3.95 -9.48
N GLU A 151 14.71 -3.62 -9.60
CA GLU A 151 15.15 -2.40 -10.28
C GLU A 151 14.75 -2.38 -11.76
N THR A 152 14.70 -3.55 -12.39
CA THR A 152 14.33 -3.69 -13.80
C THR A 152 12.87 -3.29 -14.02
N TYR A 153 11.97 -3.68 -13.11
CA TYR A 153 10.56 -3.30 -13.13
C TYR A 153 10.40 -1.81 -12.87
N LEU A 154 11.07 -1.28 -11.85
CA LEU A 154 11.00 0.14 -11.51
C LEU A 154 11.49 1.02 -12.67
N SER A 155 12.61 0.68 -13.29
CA SER A 155 13.16 1.41 -14.44
C SER A 155 12.27 1.28 -15.68
N LYS A 156 11.99 0.05 -16.15
CA LYS A 156 11.32 -0.18 -17.45
C LYS A 156 9.81 0.01 -17.42
N VAL A 157 9.15 -0.24 -16.30
CA VAL A 157 7.67 -0.23 -16.21
C VAL A 157 7.16 1.02 -15.53
N ILE A 158 7.83 1.47 -14.46
CA ILE A 158 7.37 2.66 -13.73
C ILE A 158 8.00 3.92 -14.34
N ARG A 159 9.32 4.09 -14.26
CA ARG A 159 10.01 5.34 -14.66
C ARG A 159 9.88 5.65 -16.15
N GLN A 160 9.95 4.65 -17.03
CA GLN A 160 9.86 4.87 -18.48
C GLN A 160 8.43 5.02 -19.02
N LYS A 161 7.43 4.38 -18.39
CA LYS A 161 6.06 4.29 -18.93
C LYS A 161 5.01 5.03 -18.10
N SER A 162 5.44 5.81 -17.12
CA SER A 162 4.56 6.55 -16.23
C SER A 162 5.08 7.97 -16.06
N CYS A 163 4.18 8.92 -15.90
CA CYS A 163 4.54 10.29 -15.59
C CYS A 163 4.89 10.37 -14.10
N HIS A 164 6.11 10.80 -13.78
CA HIS A 164 6.51 11.12 -12.41
C HIS A 164 5.82 12.43 -12.00
N LEU A 165 5.13 12.39 -10.85
CA LEU A 165 4.39 13.54 -10.34
C LEU A 165 5.09 14.21 -9.17
N GLU A 166 5.71 13.41 -8.30
CA GLU A 166 6.23 13.93 -7.04
C GLU A 166 7.23 12.95 -6.41
N THR A 167 8.20 13.49 -5.69
CA THR A 167 9.02 12.74 -4.73
C THR A 167 8.87 13.39 -3.36
N LYS A 168 8.46 12.62 -2.36
CA LYS A 168 8.29 13.10 -0.98
C LYS A 168 9.07 12.21 -0.03
N LYS A 169 9.88 12.84 0.82
CA LYS A 169 10.59 12.16 1.92
C LYS A 169 9.79 12.32 3.20
N ALA A 170 9.67 11.27 3.99
CA ALA A 170 9.12 11.34 5.33
C ALA A 170 9.92 12.37 6.15
N GLN A 171 9.24 13.33 6.76
CA GLN A 171 9.89 14.19 7.72
C GLN A 171 10.10 13.40 9.01
N PRO A 172 11.27 13.48 9.65
CA PRO A 172 11.39 12.97 11.00
C PRO A 172 10.36 13.71 11.85
N SER A 173 9.39 12.97 12.39
CA SER A 173 8.46 13.44 13.41
C SER A 173 9.28 14.23 14.43
N ALA A 174 9.05 15.54 14.56
CA ALA A 174 9.52 16.27 15.72
C ALA A 174 9.01 15.50 16.94
N ALA A 175 9.94 15.03 17.78
CA ALA A 175 9.57 14.38 19.04
C ALA A 175 8.61 15.30 19.78
N PRO A 176 7.56 14.78 20.45
CA PRO A 176 6.71 15.60 21.28
C PRO A 176 7.62 16.32 22.28
N SER A 177 7.58 17.65 22.23
CA SER A 177 8.24 18.55 23.15
C SER A 177 7.96 18.03 24.55
N LYS A 178 9.00 17.64 25.30
CA LYS A 178 8.86 17.35 26.73
C LYS A 178 8.21 18.57 27.36
N GLU A 179 6.95 18.44 27.77
CA GLU A 179 6.32 19.42 28.63
C GLU A 179 7.22 19.58 29.86
N LYS A 180 7.74 20.79 30.03
CA LYS A 180 8.38 21.20 31.27
C LYS A 180 7.34 21.05 32.38
N CYS A 181 7.52 20.07 33.25
CA CYS A 181 6.88 20.09 34.56
C CYS A 181 7.24 21.44 35.23
N PRO A 182 6.26 22.28 35.61
CA PRO A 182 6.56 23.40 36.48
C PRO A 182 6.94 22.84 37.85
N SER A 183 8.17 23.11 38.25
CA SER A 183 8.65 22.93 39.61
C SER A 183 7.76 23.75 40.56
N LEU A 184 7.05 23.06 41.45
CA LEU A 184 6.40 23.67 42.60
C LEU A 184 7.48 24.29 43.48
N ILE A 185 7.52 25.62 43.52
CA ILE A 185 8.16 26.37 44.59
C ILE A 185 7.11 26.44 45.70
N GLY A 186 7.37 25.77 46.81
CA GLY A 186 6.68 25.99 48.07
C GLY A 186 7.64 26.71 49.00
N ASP A 187 7.30 27.96 49.34
CA ASP A 187 7.71 28.62 50.57
C ASP A 187 6.70 28.26 51.68
#